data_AF-A0A7J7N3R2-F1
#
_entry.id   AF-A0A7J7N3R2-F1
#
_cell.length_a   1.000
_cell.length_b   1.000
_cell.length_c   1.000
_cell.angle_alpha   90.00
_cell.angle_beta   90.00
_cell.angle_gamma   90.00
#
_symmetry.space_group_name_H-M   'P 1'
#
loop_
_entity.id
_entity.type
_entity.pdbx_description
1 polymer ?
#
loop_
_entity_poly.entity_id
_entity_poly.type
_entity_poly.pdbx_seq_one_letter_code
_entity_poly.pdbx_strand_id
1 'polypeptide(L)' 'MDLHCDNKTAIMIAHNPIQHDRMKHVEVDRFFIRENIDKGCIYFPFVKSEYQLAYILTKGVCG' A
#
# COMPACT_ATOMS: atom_id res chain seq x y z
N MET A 1 8.69 15.11 -11.67
CA MET A 1 8.75 13.65 -11.40
C MET A 1 7.32 13.22 -11.53
N ASP A 2 6.98 12.66 -12.69
CA ASP A 2 5.60 12.63 -13.14
C ASP A 2 4.98 11.30 -12.73
N LEU A 3 4.05 11.37 -11.79
CA LEU A 3 3.34 10.23 -11.25
C LEU A 3 2.13 9.94 -12.14
N HIS A 4 2.25 8.94 -13.00
CA HIS A 4 1.14 8.52 -13.86
C HIS A 4 0.29 7.49 -13.12
N CYS A 5 -0.94 7.88 -12.78
CA CYS A 5 -1.94 7.04 -12.14
C CYS A 5 -3.19 6.99 -13.03
N ASP A 6 -3.66 5.78 -13.34
CA ASP A 6 -4.87 5.52 -14.14
C ASP A 6 -6.15 5.52 -13.28
N ASN A 7 -5.98 5.47 -11.96
CA ASN A 7 -7.08 5.45 -11.00
C ASN A 7 -7.56 6.88 -10.70
N LYS A 8 -8.70 7.25 -11.29
CA LYS A 8 -9.37 8.55 -11.08
C LYS A 8 -9.62 8.85 -9.59
N THR A 9 -9.88 7.84 -8.77
CA THR A 9 -10.09 7.99 -7.34
C THR A 9 -8.80 8.40 -6.63
N ALA A 10 -7.66 7.82 -7.01
CA ALA A 10 -6.35 8.18 -6.45
C ALA A 10 -5.95 9.61 -6.81
N ILE A 11 -6.27 10.06 -8.03
CA ILE A 11 -6.08 11.47 -8.44
C ILE A 11 -6.94 12.40 -7.58
N MET A 12 -8.23 12.07 -7.39
CA MET A 12 -9.16 12.87 -6.59
C MET A 12 -8.73 12.96 -5.11
N ILE A 13 -8.20 11.86 -4.56
CA ILE A 13 -7.68 11.80 -3.18
C ILE A 13 -6.42 12.67 -3.04
N ALA A 14 -5.51 12.63 -4.01
CA ALA A 14 -4.32 13.48 -3.99
C ALA A 14 -4.65 14.98 -4.02
N HIS A 15 -5.79 15.35 -4.61
CA HIS A 15 -6.25 16.74 -4.73
C HIS A 15 -7.18 17.22 -3.61
N ASN A 16 -7.67 16.34 -2.72
CA ASN A 16 -8.64 16.73 -1.68
C ASN A 16 -8.14 16.45 -0.24
N PRO A 17 -7.61 17.46 0.47
CA PRO A 17 -7.06 17.31 1.82
C PRO A 17 -8.14 17.08 2.92
N ILE A 18 -9.43 17.14 2.58
CA ILE A 18 -10.54 17.10 3.55
C ILE A 18 -10.70 15.69 4.19
N GLN A 19 -10.10 14.64 3.63
CA GLN A 19 -10.17 13.27 4.19
C GLN A 19 -9.02 12.90 5.14
N HIS A 20 -8.26 13.87 5.67
CA HIS A 20 -7.12 13.64 6.56
C HIS A 20 -7.45 12.72 7.77
N ASP A 21 -8.64 12.81 8.35
CA ASP A 21 -8.94 12.07 9.58
C ASP A 21 -9.16 10.55 9.37
N ARG A 22 -9.59 10.14 8.16
CA ARG A 22 -9.66 8.72 7.76
C ARG A 22 -8.34 8.19 7.17
N MET A 23 -7.41 9.06 6.79
CA MET A 23 -6.11 8.69 6.22
C MET A 23 -4.96 8.64 7.23
N LYS A 24 -5.12 9.22 8.43
CA LYS A 24 -4.09 9.17 9.48
C LYS A 24 -3.61 7.76 9.78
N HIS A 25 -4.50 6.77 9.87
CA HIS A 25 -4.09 5.37 10.12
C HIS A 25 -3.24 4.82 8.97
N VAL A 26 -3.63 5.07 7.72
CA VAL A 26 -2.89 4.62 6.53
C VAL A 26 -1.54 5.35 6.39
N GLU A 27 -1.49 6.64 6.70
CA GLU A 27 -0.25 7.41 6.72
C GLU A 27 0.71 6.91 7.81
N VAL A 28 0.23 6.64 9.02
CA VAL A 28 1.02 6.10 10.12
C VAL A 28 1.56 4.72 9.78
N ASP A 29 0.73 3.82 9.24
CA ASP A 29 1.14 2.47 8.84
C ASP A 29 2.19 2.52 7.73
N ARG A 30 2.03 3.42 6.76
CA ARG A 30 3.00 3.62 5.68
C ARG A 30 4.35 4.13 6.21
N PHE A 31 4.34 5.11 7.12
CA PHE A 31 5.57 5.62 7.74
C PHE A 31 6.26 4.53 8.57
N PHE A 32 5.48 3.77 9.35
CA PHE A 32 5.99 2.65 10.13
C PHE A 32 6.64 1.57 9.25
N ILE A 33 5.98 1.13 8.18
CA ILE A 33 6.53 0.12 7.27
C ILE A 33 7.82 0.63 6.62
N ARG A 34 7.84 1.89 6.16
CA ARG A 34 9.03 2.46 5.53
C ARG A 34 10.21 2.59 6.48
N GLU A 35 9.97 3.07 7.70
CA GLU A 35 11.02 3.18 8.72
C GLU A 35 11.63 1.81 9.07
N ASN A 36 10.80 0.77 9.13
CA ASN A 36 11.28 -0.59 9.38
C ASN A 36 12.06 -1.19 8.20
N ILE A 37 11.76 -0.80 6.96
CA ILE A 37 12.56 -1.17 5.77
C ILE A 37 13.91 -0.43 5.83
N ASP A 38 13.91 0.86 6.10
CA ASP A 38 15.13 1.68 6.17
C ASP A 38 16.06 1.23 7.32
N LYS A 39 15.48 0.76 8.43
CA LYS A 39 16.22 0.13 9.55
C LYS A 39 16.69 -1.30 9.26
N GLY A 40 16.28 -1.89 8.13
CA GLY A 40 16.56 -3.28 7.79
C GLY A 40 15.82 -4.31 8.66
N CYS A 41 14.84 -3.89 9.45
CA CYS A 41 14.00 -4.76 10.27
C CYS A 41 13.01 -5.57 9.40
N ILE A 42 12.62 -5.03 8.26
CA ILE A 42 11.74 -5.69 7.29
C ILE A 42 12.44 -5.73 5.94
N TYR A 43 12.53 -6.93 5.35
CA TYR A 43 13.02 -7.15 4.00
C TYR A 43 11.88 -7.66 3.12
N PHE A 44 11.64 -6.99 2.00
CA PHE A 44 10.64 -7.40 0.99
C PHE A 44 11.36 -7.97 -0.23
N PRO A 45 11.69 -9.27 -0.25
CA PRO A 45 12.11 -9.91 -1.49
C PRO A 45 10.93 -9.88 -2.47
N PHE A 46 11.21 -9.58 -3.73
CA PHE A 46 10.22 -9.75 -4.78
C PHE A 46 9.84 -11.23 -4.88
N VAL A 47 8.56 -11.54 -4.68
CA VAL A 47 7.99 -12.87 -4.88
C VAL A 47 6.95 -12.75 -5.99
N LYS A 48 7.06 -13.57 -7.05
CA LYS A 48 6.03 -13.59 -8.09
C LYS A 48 4.71 -14.02 -7.45
N SER A 49 3.59 -13.44 -7.90
CA SER A 49 2.27 -13.69 -7.33
C SER A 49 1.87 -15.17 -7.31
N GLU A 50 2.35 -15.96 -8.26
CA GLU A 50 2.18 -17.43 -8.32
C GLU A 50 2.84 -18.20 -7.16
N TYR A 51 3.85 -17.60 -6.51
CA TYR A 51 4.54 -18.14 -5.34
C TYR A 51 4.17 -17.41 -4.03
N GLN A 52 3.31 -16.40 -4.11
CA GLN A 52 2.86 -15.69 -2.92
C GLN A 52 1.78 -16.52 -2.22
N LEU A 53 2.19 -17.30 -1.21
CA LEU A 53 1.28 -18.17 -0.44
C LEU A 53 0.06 -17.41 0.11
N ALA A 54 0.25 -16.17 0.57
CA ALA A 54 -0.84 -15.31 1.01
C ALA A 54 -1.87 -15.06 -0.10
N TYR A 55 -1.43 -14.84 -1.34
CA TYR A 55 -2.31 -14.63 -2.50
C TYR A 55 -3.06 -15.92 -2.86
N ILE A 56 -2.41 -17.08 -2.77
CA ILE A 56 -3.07 -18.39 -2.97
C ILE A 56 -4.16 -18.61 -1.93
N LEU A 57 -3.90 -18.26 -0.67
CA LEU A 57 -4.86 -18.41 0.43
C LEU A 57 -6.00 -17.39 0.38
N THR A 58 -5.76 -16.17 -0.11
CA THR A 58 -6.80 -15.13 -0.23
C THR A 58 -7.59 -15.21 -1.53
N LYS A 59 -7.12 -15.94 -2.55
CA LYS A 59 -7.87 -16.18 -3.79
C LYS A 59 -9.26 -16.81 -3.56
N GLY A 60 -9.45 -17.54 -2.47
CA GLY A 60 -10.74 -18.16 -2.10
C GLY A 60 -11.68 -17.23 -1.32
N VAL A 61 -11.21 -16.06 -0.87
CA VAL A 61 -12.03 -15.08 -0.15
C VAL A 61 -12.65 -14.12 -1.17
N CYS A 62 -13.53 -14.67 -2.02
CA CYS A 62 -14.51 -13.86 -2.73
C CYS A 62 -15.68 -13.62 -1.76
N GLY A 63 -15.78 -12.38 -1.26
CA GLY A 63 -17.03 -11.81 -0.77
C GLY A 63 -17.66 -10.99 -1.89
#